data_AF-A0A2W2BQT6-F1
#
_entry.id   AF-A0A2W2BQT6-F1
#
_cell.length_a   1.000
_cell.length_b   1.000
_cell.length_c   1.000
_cell.angle_alpha   90.00
_cell.angle_beta   90.00
_cell.angle_gamma   90.00
#
_symmetry.space_group_name_H-M   'P 1'
#
loop_
_entity.id
_entity.type
_entity.pdbx_description
1 polymer ?
#
loop_
_entity_poly.entity_id
_entity_poly.type
_entity_poly.pdbx_seq_one_letter_code
_entity_poly.pdbx_strand_id
1 'polypeptide(L)'
;MAIEFVGYITGADPVSGSAYALYTGSLTGGIGTAAQIGDLLVIASGWASTANADPGVASPGFTEVADLYANGTNDANMSVAWMLTTGSVPSFISINSSGSSANGSCGLMMVFRGVDPSAPLDATVTTATGTGSSTGNPPAITPVTTGAAIVAVSLMAATNAGTFSAAAGYTAGGTLSSQGGTRGSGVGGCYKLNVAGGIAQDPGTMTASAGGSGASWCAATLALRPALGRIKHYTGSNWAAKPVKHWNGTAWVQKPLKVWNGTSWVRTNY
;
A
#
# COMPACT_ATOMS: atom_id res chain seq x y z
N MET A 1 3.07 12.81 -13.28
CA MET A 1 4.39 12.18 -13.02
C MET A 1 4.36 10.69 -13.36
N ALA A 2 5.49 10.00 -13.56
CA ALA A 2 5.49 8.53 -13.48
C ALA A 2 5.44 8.18 -11.99
N ILE A 3 4.79 7.06 -11.62
CA ILE A 3 4.81 6.64 -10.23
C ILE A 3 6.19 6.06 -9.92
N GLU A 4 6.79 6.52 -8.82
CA GLU A 4 8.06 6.03 -8.31
C GLU A 4 7.87 5.46 -6.90
N PHE A 5 8.59 4.39 -6.59
CA PHE A 5 8.62 3.85 -5.23
C PHE A 5 9.67 4.60 -4.41
N VAL A 6 9.21 5.35 -3.40
CA VAL A 6 10.08 6.15 -2.54
C VAL A 6 10.80 5.25 -1.54
N GLY A 7 10.08 4.28 -0.98
CA GLY A 7 10.63 3.27 -0.07
C GLY A 7 9.54 2.70 0.83
N TYR A 8 9.96 1.85 1.77
CA TYR A 8 9.08 1.27 2.78
C TYR A 8 9.67 1.39 4.18
N ILE A 9 8.81 1.18 5.18
CA ILE A 9 9.18 0.95 6.57
C ILE A 9 8.23 -0.11 7.15
N THR A 10 8.75 -0.94 8.03
CA THR A 10 7.97 -1.96 8.75
C THR A 10 8.03 -1.69 10.24
N GLY A 11 6.99 -2.10 10.96
CA GLY A 11 6.91 -2.00 12.41
C GLY A 11 6.14 -3.18 12.98
N ALA A 12 6.45 -3.52 14.22
CA ALA A 12 5.76 -4.57 14.94
C ALA A 12 5.64 -4.19 16.41
N ASP A 13 4.64 -4.78 17.04
CA ASP A 13 4.54 -4.87 18.48
C ASP A 13 4.60 -6.35 18.87
N PRO A 14 5.70 -6.80 19.49
CA PRO A 14 5.82 -8.17 19.95
C PRO A 14 5.17 -8.41 21.32
N VAL A 15 4.83 -7.38 22.12
CA VAL A 15 4.44 -7.58 23.52
C VAL A 15 3.45 -6.55 24.06
N SER A 16 2.16 -6.86 23.98
CA SER A 16 1.04 -6.23 24.72
C SER A 16 0.83 -4.72 24.58
N GLY A 17 1.57 -4.05 23.69
CA GLY A 17 1.28 -2.67 23.35
C GLY A 17 -0.10 -2.53 22.71
N SER A 18 -0.72 -1.38 22.90
CA SER A 18 -1.95 -1.02 22.17
C SER A 18 -1.66 -0.44 20.79
N ALA A 19 -0.40 -0.03 20.52
CA ALA A 19 0.02 0.53 19.25
C ALA A 19 1.54 0.45 19.05
N TYR A 20 1.97 0.57 17.79
CA TYR A 20 3.37 0.77 17.38
C TYR A 20 3.47 1.82 16.27
N ALA A 21 4.68 2.32 16.01
CA ALA A 21 4.93 3.42 15.08
C ALA A 21 5.59 2.97 13.77
N LEU A 22 5.18 3.58 12.67
CA LEU A 22 5.89 3.56 11.38
C LEU A 22 6.47 4.95 11.12
N TYR A 23 7.79 5.06 11.06
CA TYR A 23 8.48 6.36 10.92
C TYR A 23 8.63 6.75 9.45
N THR A 24 8.12 7.94 9.09
CA THR A 24 8.12 8.43 7.71
C THR A 24 9.49 8.94 7.25
N GLY A 25 10.42 9.18 8.18
CA GLY A 25 11.77 9.70 7.91
C GLY A 25 12.88 8.65 7.81
N SER A 26 12.54 7.36 7.69
CA SER A 26 13.52 6.26 7.70
C SER A 26 13.19 5.16 6.70
N LEU A 27 12.73 5.57 5.51
CA LEU A 27 12.37 4.64 4.44
C LEU A 27 13.59 3.93 3.85
N THR A 28 13.38 2.73 3.34
CA THR A 28 14.40 1.92 2.66
C THR A 28 13.87 1.32 1.35
N GLY A 29 14.76 0.83 0.49
CA GLY A 29 14.43 0.04 -0.70
C GLY A 29 13.88 0.81 -1.91
N GLY A 30 13.79 2.14 -1.85
CA GLY A 30 13.32 2.97 -2.96
C GLY A 30 14.24 4.17 -3.25
N ILE A 31 13.70 5.17 -3.94
CA ILE A 31 14.46 6.36 -4.39
C ILE A 31 14.71 7.39 -3.28
N GLY A 32 14.12 7.21 -2.10
CA GLY A 32 14.21 8.17 -1.00
C GLY A 32 14.31 7.49 0.36
N THR A 33 14.76 8.25 1.34
CA THR A 33 14.89 7.81 2.73
C THR A 33 13.83 8.42 3.64
N ALA A 34 12.95 9.28 3.10
CA ALA A 34 11.86 9.91 3.82
C ALA A 34 10.69 10.22 2.89
N ALA A 35 9.46 10.16 3.43
CA ALA A 35 8.27 10.65 2.75
C ALA A 35 8.32 12.18 2.66
N GLN A 36 7.77 12.70 1.57
CA GLN A 36 7.68 14.12 1.25
C GLN A 36 6.24 14.51 0.95
N ILE A 37 5.92 15.80 1.05
CA ILE A 37 4.62 16.32 0.64
C ILE A 37 4.34 15.90 -0.81
N GLY A 38 3.16 15.34 -1.05
CA GLY A 38 2.73 14.81 -2.35
C GLY A 38 2.97 13.31 -2.52
N ASP A 39 3.59 12.64 -1.55
CA ASP A 39 3.70 11.19 -1.54
C ASP A 39 2.41 10.54 -1.02
N LEU A 40 2.05 9.40 -1.62
CA LEU A 40 1.02 8.50 -1.14
C LEU A 40 1.66 7.45 -0.22
N LEU A 41 1.12 7.32 0.99
CA LEU A 41 1.47 6.28 1.94
C LEU A 41 0.38 5.20 1.83
N VAL A 42 0.77 3.96 1.54
CA VAL A 42 -0.10 2.78 1.56
C VAL A 42 0.34 1.92 2.74
N ILE A 43 -0.58 1.59 3.62
CA ILE A 43 -0.31 0.83 4.85
C ILE A 43 -1.14 -0.45 4.83
N ALA A 44 -0.48 -1.58 5.09
CA ALA A 44 -1.12 -2.83 5.45
C ALA A 44 -0.68 -3.19 6.88
N SER A 45 -1.63 -3.48 7.76
CA SER A 45 -1.35 -3.76 9.16
C SER A 45 -2.36 -4.70 9.76
N GLY A 46 -1.96 -5.41 10.80
CA GLY A 46 -2.87 -6.20 11.60
C GLY A 46 -2.15 -7.19 12.49
N TRP A 47 -2.81 -8.30 12.77
CA TRP A 47 -2.33 -9.28 13.75
C TRP A 47 -2.96 -10.66 13.58
N ALA A 48 -2.38 -11.62 14.28
CA ALA A 48 -2.97 -12.93 14.52
C ALA A 48 -3.92 -12.89 15.74
N SER A 49 -5.01 -13.66 15.76
CA SER A 49 -5.91 -13.77 16.91
C SER A 49 -6.76 -15.06 16.91
N THR A 50 -7.86 -15.07 17.68
CA THR A 50 -8.99 -16.04 17.67
C THR A 50 -10.34 -15.35 17.49
N ALA A 51 -10.31 -14.07 17.13
CA ALA A 51 -11.51 -13.27 17.04
C ALA A 51 -11.33 -12.19 15.99
N ASN A 52 -12.43 -11.84 15.36
CA ASN A 52 -12.49 -10.64 14.54
C ASN A 52 -12.31 -9.39 15.43
N ALA A 53 -11.51 -8.45 14.96
CA ALA A 53 -11.23 -7.19 15.63
C ALA A 53 -10.92 -6.10 14.58
N ASP A 54 -10.58 -4.89 15.01
CA ASP A 54 -10.48 -3.70 14.15
C ASP A 54 -9.00 -3.26 13.96
N PRO A 55 -8.22 -3.93 13.09
CA PRO A 55 -6.86 -3.51 12.76
C PRO A 55 -6.86 -2.22 11.97
N GLY A 56 -5.72 -1.52 11.94
CA GLY A 56 -5.57 -0.36 11.07
C GLY A 56 -4.76 0.77 11.68
N VAL A 57 -4.96 1.95 11.10
CA VAL A 57 -4.17 3.15 11.41
C VAL A 57 -4.89 3.99 12.45
N ALA A 58 -4.24 4.21 13.59
CA ALA A 58 -4.76 5.07 14.66
C ALA A 58 -4.59 6.56 14.36
N SER A 59 -3.57 6.92 13.57
CA SER A 59 -3.34 8.30 13.15
C SER A 59 -4.44 8.81 12.22
N PRO A 60 -4.87 10.07 12.35
CA PRO A 60 -5.89 10.64 11.48
C PRO A 60 -5.39 10.85 10.06
N GLY A 61 -6.32 11.04 9.12
CA GLY A 61 -6.02 11.40 7.72
C GLY A 61 -5.89 10.22 6.76
N PHE A 62 -6.06 8.99 7.25
CA PHE A 62 -6.07 7.78 6.42
C PHE A 62 -7.47 7.43 5.94
N THR A 63 -7.56 6.99 4.69
CA THR A 63 -8.74 6.34 4.12
C THR A 63 -8.51 4.84 4.17
N GLU A 64 -9.30 4.14 4.97
CA GLU A 64 -9.32 2.68 4.95
C GLU A 64 -10.08 2.17 3.72
N VAL A 65 -9.52 1.15 3.08
CA VAL A 65 -10.05 0.56 1.84
C VAL A 65 -10.27 -0.94 1.95
N ALA A 66 -9.79 -1.57 3.02
CA ALA A 66 -10.13 -2.93 3.38
C ALA A 66 -9.96 -3.12 4.89
N ASP A 67 -10.93 -3.79 5.49
CA ASP A 67 -10.86 -4.41 6.81
C ASP A 67 -11.26 -5.88 6.62
N LEU A 68 -10.33 -6.80 6.86
CA LEU A 68 -10.41 -8.19 6.42
C LEU A 68 -10.13 -9.14 7.58
N TYR A 69 -10.94 -10.20 7.62
CA TYR A 69 -10.85 -11.26 8.61
C TYR A 69 -10.86 -12.63 7.95
N ALA A 70 -9.94 -13.50 8.35
CA ALA A 70 -9.90 -14.90 7.98
C ALA A 70 -9.98 -15.78 9.24
N ASN A 71 -11.06 -16.56 9.36
CA ASN A 71 -11.35 -17.41 10.52
C ASN A 71 -10.69 -18.79 10.40
N GLY A 72 -9.49 -18.92 10.96
CA GLY A 72 -8.69 -20.14 10.92
C GLY A 72 -8.51 -20.76 12.31
N THR A 73 -7.48 -21.59 12.49
CA THR A 73 -7.03 -21.93 13.86
C THR A 73 -6.26 -20.77 14.50
N ASN A 74 -5.58 -19.99 13.65
CA ASN A 74 -5.02 -18.69 13.95
C ASN A 74 -5.68 -17.71 12.98
N ASP A 75 -6.40 -16.72 13.51
CA ASP A 75 -7.17 -15.80 12.70
C ASP A 75 -6.31 -14.65 12.21
N ALA A 76 -6.41 -14.32 10.93
CA ALA A 76 -5.76 -13.15 10.36
C ALA A 76 -6.75 -11.98 10.37
N ASN A 77 -6.33 -10.86 10.97
CA ASN A 77 -7.02 -9.58 10.89
C ASN A 77 -6.10 -8.63 10.14
N MET A 78 -6.57 -8.01 9.06
CA MET A 78 -5.78 -7.08 8.25
C MET A 78 -6.61 -5.88 7.83
N SER A 79 -6.07 -4.69 8.06
CA SER A 79 -6.54 -3.46 7.47
C SER A 79 -5.56 -2.97 6.40
N VAL A 80 -6.11 -2.35 5.36
CA VAL A 80 -5.36 -1.65 4.32
C VAL A 80 -5.90 -0.23 4.22
N ALA A 81 -5.01 0.75 4.38
CA ALA A 81 -5.36 2.16 4.34
C ALA A 81 -4.34 2.97 3.54
N TRP A 82 -4.74 4.15 3.07
CA TRP A 82 -3.84 5.07 2.42
C TRP A 82 -4.03 6.52 2.88
N MET A 83 -2.97 7.31 2.77
CA MET A 83 -3.00 8.76 2.98
C MET A 83 -2.14 9.44 1.92
N LEU A 84 -2.66 10.52 1.33
CA LEU A 84 -1.85 11.44 0.55
C LEU A 84 -1.33 12.54 1.47
N THR A 85 0.00 12.69 1.55
CA THR A 85 0.60 13.75 2.35
C THR A 85 0.37 15.10 1.71
N THR A 86 -0.40 15.96 2.39
CA THR A 86 -0.69 17.32 1.95
C THR A 86 -0.35 18.31 3.06
N GLY A 87 0.29 19.43 2.72
CA GLY A 87 0.69 20.46 3.69
C GLY A 87 1.90 20.09 4.57
N SER A 88 1.88 18.95 5.26
CA SER A 88 3.00 18.43 6.06
C SER A 88 3.04 16.90 6.03
N VAL A 89 4.21 16.34 6.36
CA VAL A 89 4.40 14.89 6.51
C VAL A 89 4.48 14.59 8.01
N PRO A 90 3.60 13.75 8.58
CA PRO A 90 3.71 13.33 9.97
C PRO A 90 5.05 12.64 10.21
N SER A 91 5.72 12.87 11.34
CA SER A 91 7.01 12.23 11.66
C SER A 91 6.90 10.72 11.87
N PHE A 92 5.73 10.26 12.35
CA PHE A 92 5.37 8.86 12.48
C PHE A 92 3.87 8.68 12.29
N ILE A 93 3.50 7.45 11.96
CA ILE A 93 2.11 6.97 11.88
C ILE A 93 1.92 5.93 12.98
N SER A 94 0.90 6.10 13.82
CA SER A 94 0.54 5.15 14.86
C SER A 94 -0.39 4.09 14.28
N ILE A 95 -0.08 2.82 14.54
CA ILE A 95 -0.81 1.65 14.06
C ILE A 95 -1.39 0.90 15.25
N ASN A 96 -2.65 0.48 15.16
CA ASN A 96 -3.29 -0.35 16.18
C ASN A 96 -2.56 -1.69 16.32
N SER A 97 -2.36 -2.12 17.56
CA SER A 97 -1.85 -3.45 17.91
C SER A 97 -2.96 -4.29 18.55
N SER A 98 -2.77 -5.60 18.61
CA SER A 98 -3.75 -6.52 19.20
C SER A 98 -4.02 -6.30 20.69
N GLY A 99 -3.14 -5.59 21.41
CA GLY A 99 -3.23 -5.42 22.87
C GLY A 99 -2.98 -6.70 23.67
N SER A 100 -2.53 -7.79 23.03
CA SER A 100 -2.34 -9.09 23.65
C SER A 100 -0.93 -9.61 23.43
N SER A 101 -0.25 -10.01 24.51
CA SER A 101 1.06 -10.66 24.42
C SER A 101 1.00 -12.04 23.75
N ALA A 102 -0.18 -12.64 23.60
CA ALA A 102 -0.34 -13.91 22.89
C ALA A 102 -0.25 -13.76 21.36
N ASN A 103 -0.45 -12.55 20.83
CA ASN A 103 -0.71 -12.30 19.43
C ASN A 103 0.36 -11.39 18.81
N GLY A 104 1.11 -11.90 17.83
CA GLY A 104 2.02 -11.07 17.05
C GLY A 104 1.25 -10.04 16.22
N SER A 105 1.70 -8.78 16.27
CA SER A 105 1.15 -7.66 15.49
C SER A 105 2.24 -7.03 14.63
N CYS A 106 1.94 -6.76 13.36
CA CYS A 106 2.90 -6.18 12.42
C CYS A 106 2.24 -5.34 11.33
N GLY A 107 3.02 -4.42 10.77
CA GLY A 107 2.57 -3.46 9.77
C GLY A 107 3.68 -3.06 8.81
N LEU A 108 3.26 -2.70 7.61
CA LEU A 108 4.10 -2.27 6.50
C LEU A 108 3.53 -0.99 5.93
N MET A 109 4.37 0.03 5.78
CA MET A 109 4.05 1.22 4.99
C MET A 109 4.93 1.26 3.74
N MET A 110 4.29 1.37 2.58
CA MET A 110 4.92 1.57 1.28
C MET A 110 4.61 2.98 0.77
N VAL A 111 5.63 3.70 0.32
CA VAL A 111 5.52 5.11 -0.06
C VAL A 111 5.75 5.28 -1.56
N PHE A 112 4.82 5.96 -2.22
CA PHE A 112 4.83 6.19 -3.67
C PHE A 112 4.74 7.67 -4.00
N ARG A 113 5.57 8.11 -4.94
CA ARG A 113 5.56 9.48 -5.47
C ARG A 113 4.91 9.51 -6.83
N GLY A 114 4.19 10.58 -7.13
CA GLY A 114 3.61 10.80 -8.46
C GLY A 114 2.27 10.14 -8.72
N VAL A 115 1.59 9.76 -7.64
CA VAL A 115 0.18 9.35 -7.65
C VAL A 115 -0.73 10.58 -7.84
N ASP A 116 -1.86 10.40 -8.51
CA ASP A 116 -2.86 11.46 -8.70
C ASP A 116 -3.41 11.94 -7.35
N PRO A 117 -3.25 13.22 -6.99
CA PRO A 117 -3.64 13.71 -5.67
C PRO A 117 -5.16 13.84 -5.48
N SER A 118 -5.94 13.79 -6.56
CA SER A 118 -7.40 13.91 -6.52
C SER A 118 -8.14 12.58 -6.61
N ALA A 119 -7.48 11.56 -7.16
CA ALA A 119 -8.03 10.22 -7.25
C ALA A 119 -6.89 9.18 -7.21
N PRO A 120 -6.34 8.88 -6.02
CA PRO A 120 -5.13 8.07 -5.88
C PRO A 120 -5.28 6.62 -6.35
N LEU A 121 -6.49 6.06 -6.24
CA LEU A 121 -6.79 4.71 -6.69
C LEU A 121 -7.33 4.72 -8.12
N ASP A 122 -6.78 3.84 -8.94
CA ASP A 122 -7.10 3.71 -10.35
C ASP A 122 -8.24 2.72 -10.63
N ALA A 123 -8.48 1.81 -9.69
CA ALA A 123 -9.55 0.84 -9.66
C ALA A 123 -9.94 0.54 -8.20
N THR A 124 -11.12 -0.06 -8.00
CA THR A 124 -11.54 -0.56 -6.68
C THR A 124 -10.55 -1.61 -6.18
N VAL A 125 -10.16 -1.51 -4.91
CA VAL A 125 -9.27 -2.50 -4.28
C VAL A 125 -9.93 -3.88 -4.31
N THR A 126 -9.15 -4.88 -4.70
CA THR A 126 -9.60 -6.28 -4.73
C THR A 126 -8.98 -7.02 -3.56
N THR A 127 -9.76 -7.83 -2.86
CA THR A 127 -9.35 -8.51 -1.63
C THR A 127 -9.63 -10.00 -1.68
N ALA A 128 -8.86 -10.77 -0.93
CA ALA A 128 -9.07 -12.21 -0.74
C ALA A 128 -8.64 -12.62 0.67
N THR A 129 -9.27 -13.68 1.17
CA THR A 129 -8.90 -14.32 2.44
C THR A 129 -8.82 -15.83 2.23
N GLY A 130 -8.07 -16.51 3.09
CA GLY A 130 -7.97 -17.96 3.04
C GLY A 130 -7.47 -18.58 4.34
N THR A 131 -7.68 -19.87 4.47
CA THR A 131 -7.27 -20.69 5.62
C THR A 131 -6.56 -21.95 5.13
N GLY A 132 -5.93 -22.70 6.04
CA GLY A 132 -5.20 -23.92 5.67
C GLY A 132 -3.78 -23.68 5.17
N SER A 133 -3.35 -22.42 5.12
CA SER A 133 -2.03 -21.99 4.64
C SER A 133 -1.71 -20.61 5.20
N SER A 134 -0.42 -20.25 5.28
CA SER A 134 0.06 -18.90 5.58
C SER A 134 0.39 -18.09 4.33
N THR A 135 0.29 -18.72 3.16
CA THR A 135 0.71 -18.15 1.89
C THR A 135 -0.45 -17.39 1.25
N GLY A 136 -0.35 -16.07 1.27
CA GLY A 136 -1.37 -15.17 0.75
C GLY A 136 -1.41 -15.13 -0.77
N ASN A 137 -2.60 -14.92 -1.32
CA ASN A 137 -2.81 -14.81 -2.76
C ASN A 137 -3.59 -13.53 -3.11
N PRO A 138 -2.93 -12.36 -3.14
CA PRO A 138 -3.55 -11.11 -3.59
C PRO A 138 -4.24 -11.28 -4.96
N PRO A 139 -5.53 -10.95 -5.09
CA PRO A 139 -6.28 -11.21 -6.31
C PRO A 139 -5.92 -10.25 -7.44
N ALA A 140 -6.27 -10.62 -8.68
CA ALA A 140 -6.05 -9.78 -9.84
C ALA A 140 -6.85 -8.46 -9.80
N ILE A 141 -6.26 -7.39 -10.35
CA ILE A 141 -6.87 -6.07 -10.52
C ILE A 141 -6.63 -5.55 -11.94
N THR A 142 -7.59 -4.81 -12.52
CA THR A 142 -7.42 -4.19 -13.84
C THR A 142 -7.31 -2.67 -13.69
N PRO A 143 -6.12 -2.08 -13.83
CA PRO A 143 -5.95 -0.63 -13.85
C PRO A 143 -6.60 -0.02 -15.11
N VAL A 144 -7.10 1.19 -15.01
CA VAL A 144 -7.69 1.94 -16.14
C VAL A 144 -6.62 2.76 -16.86
N THR A 145 -5.70 3.36 -16.11
CA THR A 145 -4.73 4.34 -16.58
C THR A 145 -3.40 3.68 -16.91
N THR A 146 -2.90 3.90 -18.13
CA THR A 146 -1.54 3.50 -18.50
C THR A 146 -0.51 4.26 -17.66
N GLY A 147 0.44 3.53 -17.11
CA GLY A 147 1.44 4.05 -16.18
C GLY A 147 1.05 3.94 -14.71
N ALA A 148 -0.05 3.24 -14.40
CA ALA A 148 -0.41 2.87 -13.03
C ALA A 148 0.68 2.03 -12.37
N ALA A 149 0.63 1.98 -11.04
CA ALA A 149 1.39 1.03 -10.25
C ALA A 149 0.43 0.03 -9.60
N ILE A 150 0.83 -1.24 -9.53
CA ILE A 150 0.11 -2.24 -8.74
C ILE A 150 0.85 -2.44 -7.44
N VAL A 151 0.11 -2.49 -6.34
CA VAL A 151 0.61 -2.81 -5.01
C VAL A 151 -0.17 -4.01 -4.51
N ALA A 152 0.54 -5.06 -4.12
CA ALA A 152 -0.05 -6.25 -3.55
C ALA A 152 0.50 -6.42 -2.13
N VAL A 153 -0.41 -6.61 -1.18
CA VAL A 153 -0.10 -6.76 0.24
C VAL A 153 -0.78 -8.01 0.78
N SER A 154 -0.13 -8.64 1.75
CA SER A 154 -0.72 -9.76 2.48
C SER A 154 -0.29 -9.77 3.93
N LEU A 155 -1.17 -10.30 4.77
CA LEU A 155 -0.92 -10.61 6.16
C LEU A 155 -1.26 -12.07 6.43
N MET A 156 -0.39 -12.76 7.17
CA MET A 156 -0.63 -14.11 7.68
C MET A 156 -0.85 -14.13 9.19
N ALA A 157 -1.56 -15.15 9.65
CA ALA A 157 -1.62 -15.58 11.04
C ALA A 157 -1.30 -17.07 11.12
N ALA A 158 -0.40 -17.45 12.02
CA ALA A 158 -0.01 -18.84 12.25
C ALA A 158 0.50 -19.04 13.68
N THR A 159 0.79 -20.27 14.08
CA THR A 159 1.48 -20.53 15.37
C THR A 159 2.89 -19.94 15.35
N ASN A 160 3.63 -20.16 14.26
CA ASN A 160 4.97 -19.61 14.05
C ASN A 160 4.91 -18.50 12.99
N ALA A 161 5.43 -17.32 13.35
CA ALA A 161 5.51 -16.17 12.46
C ALA A 161 6.44 -16.46 11.27
N GLY A 162 6.10 -15.90 10.11
CA GLY A 162 6.88 -16.01 8.88
C GLY A 162 6.86 -14.70 8.11
N THR A 163 7.87 -14.51 7.28
CA THR A 163 7.98 -13.39 6.33
C THR A 163 7.48 -13.80 4.95
N PHE A 164 7.13 -12.82 4.12
CA PHE A 164 6.70 -13.05 2.74
C PHE A 164 7.80 -12.78 1.74
N SER A 165 7.82 -13.58 0.68
CA SER A 165 8.50 -13.26 -0.58
C SER A 165 7.58 -12.45 -1.49
N ALA A 166 8.18 -11.61 -2.34
CA ALA A 166 7.45 -10.89 -3.37
C ALA A 166 6.84 -11.87 -4.38
N ALA A 167 5.66 -11.54 -4.89
CA ALA A 167 5.03 -12.33 -5.93
C ALA A 167 5.83 -12.29 -7.25
N ALA A 168 5.71 -13.33 -8.08
CA ALA A 168 6.52 -13.45 -9.28
C ALA A 168 6.28 -12.28 -10.27
N GLY A 169 7.36 -11.64 -10.73
CA GLY A 169 7.26 -10.47 -11.61
C GLY A 169 6.94 -9.15 -10.90
N TYR A 170 6.93 -9.15 -9.57
CA TYR A 170 6.79 -7.96 -8.73
C TYR A 170 8.10 -7.68 -7.97
N THR A 171 8.33 -6.41 -7.65
CA THR A 171 9.46 -5.97 -6.83
C THR A 171 9.08 -6.02 -5.36
N ALA A 172 10.00 -6.48 -4.50
CA ALA A 172 9.77 -6.53 -3.05
C ALA A 172 9.58 -5.12 -2.47
N GLY A 173 8.53 -4.97 -1.67
CA GLY A 173 8.11 -3.71 -1.04
C GLY A 173 8.24 -3.70 0.48
N GLY A 174 8.97 -4.67 1.04
CA GLY A 174 9.13 -4.86 2.48
C GLY A 174 8.36 -6.05 3.03
N THR A 175 8.90 -6.65 4.08
CA THR A 175 8.24 -7.70 4.85
C THR A 175 8.73 -7.68 6.30
N LEU A 176 7.88 -8.10 7.22
CA LEU A 176 8.22 -8.28 8.62
C LEU A 176 7.37 -9.41 9.19
N SER A 177 7.90 -10.10 10.20
CA SER A 177 7.15 -11.05 11.02
C SER A 177 7.27 -10.68 12.49
N SER A 178 6.19 -10.87 13.24
CA SER A 178 6.13 -10.66 14.70
C SER A 178 5.56 -11.90 15.36
N GLN A 179 6.25 -12.41 16.39
CA GLN A 179 5.84 -13.58 17.16
C GLN A 179 5.28 -13.12 18.51
N GLY A 180 4.01 -13.45 18.78
CA GLY A 180 3.45 -13.40 20.13
C GLY A 180 3.69 -14.70 20.90
N GLY A 181 3.24 -14.77 22.15
CA GLY A 181 3.41 -15.94 23.01
C GLY A 181 2.70 -17.21 22.50
N THR A 182 1.67 -17.06 21.67
CA THR A 182 0.89 -18.19 21.12
C THR A 182 0.84 -18.16 19.60
N ARG A 183 0.78 -16.97 19.00
CA ARG A 183 0.54 -16.79 17.56
C ARG A 183 1.50 -15.78 16.96
N GLY A 184 2.00 -16.09 15.78
CA GLY A 184 2.78 -15.22 14.93
C GLY A 184 1.95 -14.59 13.83
N SER A 185 2.30 -13.36 13.48
CA SER A 185 1.81 -12.68 12.28
C SER A 185 2.97 -12.29 11.38
N GLY A 186 2.69 -12.19 10.09
CA GLY A 186 3.63 -11.74 9.08
C GLY A 186 2.93 -10.81 8.12
N VAL A 187 3.60 -9.74 7.70
CA VAL A 187 3.12 -8.79 6.70
C VAL A 187 4.13 -8.69 5.57
N GLY A 188 3.64 -8.54 4.35
CA GLY A 188 4.46 -8.40 3.17
C GLY A 188 3.79 -7.51 2.13
N GLY A 189 4.61 -6.80 1.37
CA GLY A 189 4.16 -6.02 0.23
C GLY A 189 5.09 -6.20 -0.95
N CYS A 190 4.54 -6.10 -2.14
CA CYS A 190 5.28 -6.02 -3.39
C CYS A 190 4.58 -5.09 -4.37
N TYR A 191 5.30 -4.64 -5.38
CA TYR A 191 4.77 -3.68 -6.34
C TYR A 191 5.28 -3.89 -7.75
N LYS A 192 4.53 -3.36 -8.72
CA LYS A 192 4.90 -3.32 -10.14
C LYS A 192 4.55 -1.96 -10.72
N LEU A 193 5.53 -1.26 -11.25
CA LEU A 193 5.36 0.10 -11.78
C LEU A 193 5.05 0.08 -13.29
N ASN A 194 4.46 1.17 -13.77
CA ASN A 194 4.28 1.47 -15.18
C ASN A 194 3.53 0.38 -15.97
N VAL A 195 2.44 -0.13 -15.39
CA VAL A 195 1.61 -1.14 -16.05
C VAL A 195 0.72 -0.53 -17.14
N ALA A 196 0.35 -1.35 -18.13
CA ALA A 196 -0.59 -0.94 -19.17
C ALA A 196 -2.02 -0.81 -18.62
N GLY A 197 -2.73 0.23 -19.03
CA GLY A 197 -4.15 0.40 -18.69
C GLY A 197 -5.02 -0.59 -19.47
N GLY A 198 -6.10 -1.06 -18.85
CA GLY A 198 -7.03 -2.04 -19.41
C GLY A 198 -6.54 -3.48 -19.38
N ILE A 199 -5.33 -3.76 -18.87
CA ILE A 199 -4.76 -5.10 -18.80
C ILE A 199 -4.71 -5.58 -17.36
N ALA A 200 -5.43 -6.67 -17.06
CA ALA A 200 -5.44 -7.31 -15.75
C ALA A 200 -4.00 -7.61 -15.27
N GLN A 201 -3.74 -7.25 -14.02
CA GLN A 201 -2.51 -7.56 -13.31
C GLN A 201 -2.85 -8.51 -12.18
N ASP A 202 -2.29 -9.72 -12.26
CA ASP A 202 -2.44 -10.74 -11.22
C ASP A 202 -1.10 -10.87 -10.48
N PRO A 203 -1.00 -10.37 -9.24
CA PRO A 203 0.19 -10.62 -8.42
C PRO A 203 0.42 -12.11 -8.22
N GLY A 204 -0.65 -12.88 -8.04
CA GLY A 204 -0.57 -14.26 -7.62
C GLY A 204 0.03 -14.38 -6.22
N THR A 205 0.60 -15.55 -5.95
CA THR A 205 0.95 -15.97 -4.60
C THR A 205 2.17 -15.25 -4.03
N MET A 206 2.04 -14.76 -2.79
CA MET A 206 3.13 -14.30 -1.94
C MET A 206 3.49 -15.42 -0.94
N THR A 207 4.62 -16.10 -1.16
CA THR A 207 4.98 -17.28 -0.37
C THR A 207 5.50 -16.88 1.01
N ALA A 208 4.92 -17.46 2.06
CA ALA A 208 5.37 -17.28 3.44
C ALA A 208 6.51 -18.25 3.80
N SER A 209 7.50 -17.79 4.58
CA SER A 209 8.64 -18.60 5.03
C SER A 209 8.33 -19.54 6.19
N ALA A 210 7.19 -19.35 6.85
CA ALA A 210 6.70 -20.22 7.91
C ALA A 210 5.17 -20.32 7.88
N GLY A 211 4.62 -21.26 8.65
CA GLY A 211 3.18 -21.48 8.80
C GLY A 211 2.84 -22.97 8.82
N GLY A 212 1.58 -23.29 8.47
CA GLY A 212 1.08 -24.67 8.42
C GLY A 212 -0.43 -24.71 8.17
N SER A 213 -1.02 -25.90 8.28
CA SER A 213 -2.46 -26.11 8.03
C SER A 213 -3.40 -25.38 9.00
N GLY A 214 -2.90 -24.92 10.15
CA GLY A 214 -3.65 -24.07 11.08
C GLY A 214 -3.53 -22.57 10.79
N ALA A 215 -2.86 -22.17 9.72
CA ALA A 215 -2.66 -20.76 9.38
C ALA A 215 -3.84 -20.20 8.56
N SER A 216 -3.94 -18.88 8.56
CA SER A 216 -4.84 -18.11 7.71
C SER A 216 -4.14 -16.88 7.15
N TRP A 217 -4.74 -16.25 6.16
CA TRP A 217 -4.21 -15.05 5.51
C TRP A 217 -5.31 -14.14 4.99
N CYS A 218 -4.97 -12.85 4.92
CA CYS A 218 -5.70 -11.82 4.21
C CYS A 218 -4.78 -11.21 3.15
N ALA A 219 -5.34 -10.79 2.02
CA ALA A 219 -4.59 -10.18 0.94
C ALA A 219 -5.40 -9.11 0.20
N ALA A 220 -4.71 -8.10 -0.32
CA ALA A 220 -5.31 -7.04 -1.10
C ALA A 220 -4.40 -6.61 -2.25
N THR A 221 -5.02 -6.18 -3.35
CA THR A 221 -4.34 -5.60 -4.50
C THR A 221 -4.93 -4.23 -4.80
N LEU A 222 -4.06 -3.22 -4.88
CA LEU A 222 -4.39 -1.84 -5.19
C LEU A 222 -3.78 -1.46 -6.53
N ALA A 223 -4.51 -0.66 -7.31
CA ALA A 223 -3.98 0.01 -8.49
C ALA A 223 -3.86 1.51 -8.18
N LEU A 224 -2.65 2.05 -8.21
CA LEU A 224 -2.37 3.45 -7.96
C LEU A 224 -2.40 4.23 -9.28
N ARG A 225 -3.18 5.31 -9.32
CA ARG A 225 -3.35 6.14 -10.51
C ARG A 225 -2.17 7.11 -10.65
N PRO A 226 -1.50 7.18 -11.80
CA PRO A 226 -0.43 8.14 -11.98
C PRO A 226 -1.01 9.55 -12.11
N ALA A 227 -0.35 10.54 -11.52
CA ALA A 227 -0.72 11.94 -11.71
C ALA A 227 -0.64 12.31 -13.18
N LEU A 228 -1.75 12.78 -13.74
CA LEU A 228 -1.80 13.40 -15.04
C LEU A 228 -1.02 14.72 -14.94
N GLY A 229 -0.05 14.99 -15.82
CA GLY A 229 0.62 16.30 -15.83
C GLY A 229 -0.41 17.40 -16.07
N ARG A 230 -0.54 18.35 -15.13
CA ARG A 230 -1.49 19.48 -15.20
C ARG A 230 -0.78 20.80 -15.51
N ILE A 231 -1.56 21.83 -15.83
CA ILE A 231 -1.12 23.23 -15.93
C ILE A 231 -1.74 24.04 -14.79
N LYS A 232 -1.02 25.01 -14.24
CA LYS A 232 -1.63 26.00 -13.32
C LYS A 232 -2.33 27.08 -14.13
N HIS A 233 -3.55 27.43 -13.73
CA HIS A 233 -4.27 28.58 -14.25
C HIS A 233 -4.72 29.46 -13.07
N TYR A 234 -4.73 30.78 -13.28
CA TYR A 234 -5.19 31.72 -12.27
C TYR A 234 -6.71 31.83 -12.30
N THR A 235 -7.36 31.66 -11.15
CA THR A 235 -8.83 31.65 -11.01
C THR A 235 -9.42 33.03 -10.71
N GLY A 236 -8.59 34.05 -10.57
CA GLY A 236 -8.98 35.36 -10.03
C GLY A 236 -8.63 35.55 -8.55
N SER A 237 -8.43 34.45 -7.81
CA SER A 237 -8.08 34.51 -6.37
C SER A 237 -6.93 33.58 -5.97
N ASN A 238 -6.64 32.54 -6.76
CA ASN A 238 -5.51 31.65 -6.53
C ASN A 238 -5.03 31.00 -7.83
N TRP A 239 -3.84 30.39 -7.79
CA TRP A 239 -3.38 29.50 -8.85
C TRP A 239 -3.91 28.08 -8.60
N ALA A 240 -4.71 27.56 -9.53
CA ALA A 240 -5.28 26.22 -9.46
C ALA A 240 -4.73 25.31 -10.56
N ALA A 241 -4.41 24.05 -10.23
CA ALA A 241 -3.98 23.05 -11.20
C ALA A 241 -5.19 22.52 -12.00
N LYS A 242 -5.02 22.38 -13.32
CA LYS A 242 -6.05 21.86 -14.23
C LYS A 242 -5.44 20.87 -15.23
N PRO A 243 -6.10 19.72 -15.49
CA PRO A 243 -5.61 18.77 -16.49
C PRO A 243 -5.51 19.41 -17.87
N VAL A 244 -4.43 19.11 -18.60
CA VAL A 244 -4.30 19.49 -20.01
C VAL A 244 -5.07 18.49 -20.86
N LYS A 245 -5.92 19.02 -21.75
CA LYS A 245 -6.67 18.24 -22.72
C LYS A 245 -6.26 18.66 -24.13
N HIS A 246 -6.25 17.70 -25.04
CA HIS A 246 -6.15 17.94 -26.47
C HIS A 246 -7.38 17.34 -27.16
N TRP A 247 -7.83 17.98 -28.23
CA TRP A 247 -8.92 17.46 -29.06
C TRP A 247 -8.36 16.39 -30.00
N ASN A 248 -8.95 15.19 -30.01
CA ASN A 248 -8.51 14.09 -30.88
C ASN A 248 -9.38 13.91 -32.13
N GLY A 249 -10.30 14.84 -32.40
CA GLY A 249 -11.28 14.74 -33.48
C GLY A 249 -12.68 14.31 -33.02
N THR A 250 -12.81 13.60 -31.89
CA THR A 250 -14.11 13.11 -31.38
C THR A 250 -14.39 13.49 -29.93
N ALA A 251 -13.35 13.69 -29.12
CA ALA A 251 -13.46 14.09 -27.72
C ALA A 251 -12.23 14.88 -27.25
N TRP A 252 -12.42 15.62 -26.15
CA TRP A 252 -11.31 16.19 -25.39
C TRP A 252 -10.65 15.12 -24.54
N VAL A 253 -9.44 14.71 -24.92
CA VAL A 253 -8.68 13.66 -24.25
C VAL A 253 -7.60 14.27 -23.37
N GLN A 254 -7.56 13.86 -22.10
CA GLN A 254 -6.51 14.26 -21.17
C GLN A 254 -5.15 13.68 -21.61
N LYS A 255 -4.12 14.51 -21.60
CA LYS A 255 -2.74 14.10 -21.86
C LYS A 255 -1.84 14.63 -20.75
N PRO A 256 -0.84 13.85 -20.30
CA PRO A 256 0.13 14.34 -19.34
C PRO A 256 0.90 15.52 -19.95
N LEU A 257 0.85 16.69 -19.31
CA LEU A 257 1.77 17.79 -19.62
C LEU A 257 3.19 17.42 -19.18
N LYS A 258 4.15 17.61 -20.07
CA LYS A 258 5.58 17.58 -19.74
C LYS A 258 6.18 18.97 -19.94
N VAL A 259 7.12 19.33 -19.07
CA VAL A 259 7.94 20.53 -19.14
C VAL A 259 9.41 20.11 -19.28
N TRP A 260 10.16 20.84 -20.09
CA TRP A 260 11.60 20.66 -20.21
C TRP A 260 12.30 21.30 -19.02
N ASN A 261 13.10 20.55 -18.27
CA ASN A 261 13.83 21.07 -17.09
C ASN A 261 15.30 21.42 -17.39
N GLY A 262 15.69 21.48 -18.67
CA GLY A 262 17.08 21.69 -19.09
C GLY A 262 17.83 20.40 -19.44
N THR A 263 17.38 19.23 -18.97
CA THR A 263 18.05 17.94 -19.21
C THR A 263 17.11 16.85 -19.72
N SER A 264 15.84 16.90 -19.34
CA SER A 264 14.83 15.92 -19.75
C SER A 264 13.42 16.52 -19.77
N TRP A 265 12.52 15.87 -20.49
CA TRP A 265 11.09 16.16 -20.44
C TRP A 265 10.47 15.48 -19.22
N VAL A 266 10.17 16.27 -18.18
CA VAL A 266 9.55 15.80 -16.94
C VAL A 266 8.07 16.16 -16.89
N ARG A 267 7.21 15.34 -16.27
CA ARG A 267 5.80 15.72 -16.06
C ARG A 267 5.73 16.81 -14.98
N THR A 268 4.73 17.69 -15.04
CA THR A 268 4.49 18.65 -13.96
C THR A 268 4.08 17.94 -12.66
N ASN A 269 4.46 18.54 -11.52
CA ASN A 269 4.32 17.97 -10.16
C ASN A 269 2.97 18.30 -9.49
N TYR A 270 2.04 18.90 -10.23
CA TYR A 270 0.75 19.35 -9.73
C TYR A 270 -0.36 18.86 -10.63
#